data_AF-A0AAE7E389-F1
#
_entry.id   AF-A0AAE7E389-F1
#
_cell.length_a   1.000
_cell.length_b   1.000
_cell.length_c   1.000
_cell.angle_alpha   90.00
_cell.angle_beta   90.00
_cell.angle_gamma   90.00
#
_symmetry.space_group_name_H-M   'P 1'
#
loop_
_entity.id
_entity.type
_entity.pdbx_description
1 polymer ?
#
loop_
_entity_poly.entity_id
_entity_poly.type
_entity_poly.pdbx_seq_one_letter_code
_entity_poly.pdbx_strand_id
1 'polypeptide(L)'
;MNYNHSGLFKVHFLVRMIFYFFSFSFFYIIIIMALTINPKTKPPFTSGDPMIDGTLFLLAVASPFIFTEYRIRKNRKKLGLPIYKDISLKLLQMEANENAKMNYEANNHIKNMYGFEETKDLNYWFELKEKGAITQEEYESKKKEFLK
;
A
#
# COMPACT_ATOMS: atom_id res chain seq x y z
N MET A 1 7.64 0.18 -3.30
CA MET A 1 7.24 -1.18 -2.84
C MET A 1 5.80 -1.41 -3.31
N ASN A 2 5.54 -2.15 -4.40
CA ASN A 2 4.19 -2.16 -5.01
C ASN A 2 3.17 -2.96 -4.17
N TYR A 3 2.28 -2.25 -3.48
CA TYR A 3 1.13 -2.86 -2.81
C TYR A 3 -0.13 -2.77 -3.69
N ASN A 4 -1.03 -3.74 -3.53
CA ASN A 4 -2.19 -3.89 -4.40
C ASN A 4 -3.21 -2.76 -4.14
N HIS A 5 -3.47 -1.91 -5.14
CA HIS A 5 -4.42 -0.78 -5.06
C HIS A 5 -5.90 -1.20 -5.05
N SER A 6 -6.20 -2.49 -5.00
CA SER A 6 -7.56 -3.02 -4.84
C SER A 6 -8.35 -2.26 -3.78
N GLY A 7 -9.58 -1.85 -4.11
CA GLY A 7 -10.46 -1.15 -3.18
C GLY A 7 -10.66 -1.92 -1.86
N LEU A 8 -10.81 -3.24 -1.94
CA LEU A 8 -10.93 -4.13 -0.79
C LEU A 8 -9.73 -4.04 0.16
N PHE A 9 -8.53 -3.77 -0.36
CA PHE A 9 -7.35 -3.62 0.50
C PHE A 9 -7.42 -2.36 1.37
N LYS A 10 -8.15 -1.31 0.96
CA LYS A 10 -8.17 0.00 1.65
C LYS A 10 -9.19 0.05 2.78
N VAL A 11 -10.40 -0.47 2.55
CA VAL A 11 -11.57 -0.23 3.42
C VAL A 11 -11.48 -0.96 4.77
N HIS A 12 -12.31 -0.52 5.72
CA HIS A 12 -12.55 -1.14 7.02
C HIS A 12 -12.96 -2.61 6.92
N PHE A 13 -12.57 -3.42 7.91
CA PHE A 13 -12.84 -4.87 7.92
C PHE A 13 -14.31 -5.23 7.79
N LEU A 14 -15.21 -4.52 8.48
CA LEU A 14 -16.66 -4.75 8.39
C LEU A 14 -17.20 -4.57 6.97
N VAL A 15 -16.73 -3.55 6.25
CA VAL A 15 -17.17 -3.33 4.86
C VAL A 15 -16.65 -4.45 3.96
N ARG A 16 -15.43 -4.95 4.21
CA ARG A 16 -14.91 -6.13 3.51
C ARG A 16 -15.79 -7.35 3.75
N MET A 17 -16.19 -7.62 5.01
CA MET A 17 -17.10 -8.72 5.36
C MET A 17 -18.41 -8.66 4.59
N ILE A 18 -19.02 -7.47 4.51
CA ILE A 18 -20.26 -7.25 3.76
C ILE A 18 -20.03 -7.52 2.27
N PHE A 19 -18.94 -7.00 1.70
CA PHE A 19 -18.60 -7.23 0.30
C PHE A 19 -18.41 -8.72 0.01
N TYR A 20 -17.71 -9.43 0.89
CA TYR A 20 -17.54 -10.89 0.75
C TYR A 20 -18.87 -11.63 0.79
N PHE A 21 -19.75 -11.27 1.71
CA PHE A 21 -21.08 -11.87 1.78
C PHE A 21 -21.84 -11.70 0.46
N PHE A 22 -21.86 -10.50 -0.13
CA PHE A 22 -22.51 -10.26 -1.41
C PHE A 22 -21.79 -10.90 -2.61
N SER A 23 -20.45 -10.91 -2.62
CA SER A 23 -19.71 -11.50 -3.73
C SER A 23 -19.80 -13.03 -3.76
N PHE A 24 -19.95 -13.66 -2.59
CA PHE A 24 -20.02 -15.12 -2.47
C PHE A 24 -21.44 -15.67 -2.32
N SER A 25 -22.44 -14.82 -2.06
CA SER A 25 -23.85 -15.24 -2.01
C SER A 25 -24.34 -15.84 -3.33
N PHE A 26 -23.83 -15.37 -4.47
CA PHE A 26 -24.13 -15.96 -5.78
C PHE A 26 -23.67 -17.42 -5.87
N PHE A 27 -22.45 -17.72 -5.43
CA PHE A 27 -21.93 -19.09 -5.39
C PHE A 27 -22.72 -19.97 -4.42
N TYR A 28 -23.12 -19.40 -3.28
CA TYR A 28 -23.98 -20.08 -2.31
C TYR A 28 -25.31 -20.51 -2.94
N ILE A 29 -25.96 -19.63 -3.71
CA ILE A 29 -27.22 -19.94 -4.42
C ILE A 29 -27.02 -21.04 -5.47
N ILE A 30 -25.96 -20.95 -6.29
CA ILE A 30 -25.66 -21.97 -7.30
C ILE A 30 -25.48 -23.34 -6.66
N ILE A 31 -24.75 -23.41 -5.54
CA ILE A 31 -24.47 -24.68 -4.90
C ILE A 31 -25.72 -25.25 -4.23
N ILE A 32 -26.56 -24.42 -3.59
CA ILE A 32 -27.86 -24.89 -3.06
C ILE A 32 -28.74 -25.44 -4.19
N MET A 33 -28.81 -24.76 -5.33
CA MET A 33 -29.51 -25.29 -6.51
C MET A 33 -28.91 -26.62 -6.94
N ALA A 34 -27.59 -26.73 -7.03
CA ALA A 34 -26.91 -27.98 -7.38
C ALA A 34 -27.21 -29.13 -6.41
N LEU A 35 -27.39 -28.84 -5.11
CA LEU A 35 -27.70 -29.84 -4.07
C LEU A 35 -29.19 -30.21 -4.00
N THR A 36 -30.08 -29.35 -4.50
CA THR A 36 -31.55 -29.57 -4.51
C THR A 36 -32.06 -30.19 -5.81
N ILE A 37 -31.23 -30.26 -6.85
CA ILE A 37 -31.54 -30.98 -8.10
C ILE A 37 -31.60 -32.49 -7.82
N ASN A 38 -32.56 -33.14 -8.48
CA ASN A 38 -32.99 -34.52 -8.27
C ASN A 38 -31.83 -35.52 -8.07
N PRO A 39 -31.89 -36.42 -7.06
CA PRO A 39 -30.80 -37.34 -6.73
C PRO A 39 -30.37 -38.31 -7.84
N LYS A 40 -31.18 -38.50 -8.89
CA LYS A 40 -30.81 -39.30 -10.09
C LYS A 40 -29.88 -38.55 -11.04
N THR A 41 -29.80 -37.23 -10.90
CA THR A 41 -28.95 -36.32 -11.69
C THR A 41 -28.03 -35.53 -10.76
N LYS A 42 -27.61 -36.12 -9.63
CA LYS A 42 -26.66 -35.45 -8.72
C LYS A 42 -25.44 -35.03 -9.54
N PRO A 43 -24.93 -33.81 -9.35
CA PRO A 43 -23.67 -33.43 -9.93
C PRO A 43 -22.57 -34.39 -9.44
N PRO A 44 -21.51 -34.66 -10.23
CA PRO A 44 -20.48 -35.67 -9.95
C PRO A 44 -19.61 -35.38 -8.71
N PHE A 45 -20.00 -34.44 -7.86
CA PHE A 45 -19.24 -33.90 -6.74
C PHE A 45 -19.83 -34.24 -5.37
N THR A 46 -20.85 -35.12 -5.30
CA THR A 46 -21.48 -35.53 -4.03
C THR A 46 -20.93 -36.88 -3.56
N SER A 47 -20.50 -36.98 -2.32
CA SER A 47 -20.10 -38.23 -1.66
C SER A 47 -21.29 -39.11 -1.30
N GLY A 48 -22.51 -38.53 -1.23
CA GLY A 48 -23.73 -39.24 -0.85
C GLY A 48 -23.97 -39.27 0.66
N ASP A 49 -22.98 -38.88 1.47
CA ASP A 49 -23.11 -38.65 2.91
C ASP A 49 -23.46 -37.16 3.16
N PRO A 50 -24.61 -36.86 3.78
CA PRO A 50 -25.04 -35.49 4.07
C PRO A 50 -24.03 -34.68 4.92
N MET A 51 -23.31 -35.34 5.83
CA MET A 51 -22.34 -34.69 6.72
C MET A 51 -21.08 -34.30 5.96
N ILE A 52 -20.57 -35.19 5.11
CA ILE A 52 -19.39 -34.95 4.28
C ILE A 52 -19.70 -33.88 3.23
N ASP A 53 -20.83 -34.00 2.54
CA ASP A 53 -21.27 -33.05 1.52
C ASP A 53 -21.53 -31.67 2.12
N GLY A 54 -22.13 -31.60 3.32
CA GLY A 54 -22.31 -30.34 4.06
C GLY A 54 -21.00 -29.70 4.50
N THR A 55 -19.99 -30.51 4.88
CA THR A 55 -18.68 -30.00 5.27
C THR A 55 -17.89 -29.47 4.07
N LEU A 56 -17.87 -30.21 2.97
CA LEU A 56 -17.26 -29.77 1.70
C LEU A 56 -17.89 -28.47 1.20
N PHE A 57 -19.21 -28.36 1.33
CA PHE A 57 -19.94 -27.15 1.00
C PHE A 57 -19.47 -25.93 1.83
N LEU A 58 -19.40 -26.09 3.15
CA LEU A 58 -19.00 -25.00 4.04
C LEU A 58 -17.57 -24.55 3.74
N LEU A 59 -16.65 -25.50 3.49
CA LEU A 59 -15.27 -25.21 3.10
C LEU A 59 -15.17 -24.53 1.73
N ALA A 60 -15.95 -24.96 0.74
CA ALA A 60 -15.97 -24.35 -0.59
C ALA A 60 -16.42 -22.88 -0.53
N VAL A 61 -17.44 -22.58 0.29
CA VAL A 61 -17.95 -21.21 0.48
C VAL A 61 -17.02 -20.36 1.35
N ALA A 62 -16.42 -20.94 2.40
CA ALA A 62 -15.55 -20.20 3.31
C ALA A 62 -14.13 -19.98 2.75
N SER A 63 -13.63 -20.85 1.88
CA SER A 63 -12.24 -20.81 1.39
C SER A 63 -11.86 -19.50 0.68
N PRO A 64 -12.67 -18.89 -0.20
CA PRO A 64 -12.30 -17.65 -0.86
C PRO A 64 -12.25 -16.49 0.14
N PHE A 65 -13.15 -16.48 1.13
CA PHE A 65 -13.14 -15.51 2.22
C PHE A 65 -11.85 -15.61 3.05
N ILE A 66 -11.50 -16.81 3.49
CA ILE A 66 -10.30 -17.06 4.30
C ILE A 66 -9.04 -16.66 3.51
N PHE A 67 -8.96 -17.06 2.24
CA PHE A 67 -7.78 -16.80 1.41
C PHE A 67 -7.59 -15.31 1.09
N THR A 68 -8.66 -14.60 0.72
CA THR A 68 -8.60 -13.17 0.40
C THR A 68 -8.22 -12.35 1.63
N GLU A 69 -8.84 -12.62 2.78
CA GLU A 69 -8.54 -11.89 4.00
C GLU A 69 -7.16 -12.25 4.57
N TYR A 70 -6.72 -13.51 4.44
CA TYR A 70 -5.34 -13.90 4.76
C TYR A 70 -4.32 -13.09 3.95
N ARG A 71 -4.53 -12.97 2.62
CA ARG A 71 -3.64 -12.19 1.74
C ARG A 71 -3.62 -10.71 2.15
N ILE A 72 -4.77 -10.11 2.43
CA ILE A 72 -4.86 -8.71 2.88
C ILE A 72 -4.12 -8.52 4.21
N ARG A 73 -4.33 -9.40 5.19
CA ARG A 73 -3.67 -9.35 6.49
C ARG A 73 -2.16 -9.47 6.37
N LYS A 74 -1.68 -10.43 5.57
CA LYS A 74 -0.24 -10.62 5.32
C LYS A 74 0.38 -9.36 4.70
N ASN A 75 -0.30 -8.74 3.73
CA ASN A 75 0.19 -7.52 3.09
C ASN A 75 0.15 -6.31 4.04
N ARG A 76 -0.91 -6.12 4.83
CA ARG A 76 -1.00 -5.03 5.81
C ARG A 76 0.06 -5.16 6.90
N LYS A 77 0.32 -6.38 7.40
CA LYS A 77 1.38 -6.63 8.39
C LYS A 77 2.76 -6.27 7.86
N LYS A 78 3.08 -6.62 6.61
CA LYS A 78 4.35 -6.26 5.97
C LYS A 78 4.58 -4.75 5.88
N LEU A 79 3.51 -3.98 5.77
CA LEU A 79 3.55 -2.52 5.65
C LEU A 79 3.34 -1.79 6.99
N GLY A 80 3.23 -2.51 8.11
CA GLY A 80 2.93 -1.89 9.42
C GLY A 80 1.54 -1.23 9.49
N LEU A 81 0.60 -1.65 8.64
CA LEU A 81 -0.72 -1.05 8.53
C LEU A 81 -1.75 -1.73 9.44
N PRO A 82 -2.74 -0.98 9.96
CA PRO A 82 -3.78 -1.54 10.82
C PRO A 82 -4.67 -2.50 10.03
N ILE A 83 -4.95 -3.67 10.59
CA ILE A 83 -5.70 -4.75 9.92
C ILE A 83 -7.19 -4.46 9.81
N TYR A 84 -7.77 -3.84 10.84
CA TYR A 84 -9.22 -3.70 10.96
C TYR A 84 -9.74 -2.33 10.54
N LYS A 85 -8.89 -1.31 10.55
CA LYS A 85 -9.25 0.08 10.23
C LYS A 85 -9.19 0.36 8.72
N ASP A 86 -9.83 1.45 8.30
CA ASP A 86 -9.58 2.05 6.99
C ASP A 86 -8.13 2.56 6.94
N ILE A 87 -7.45 2.28 5.84
CA ILE A 87 -6.05 2.66 5.59
C ILE A 87 -5.90 3.59 4.40
N SER A 88 -6.99 4.07 3.80
CA SER A 88 -7.01 5.01 2.67
C SER A 88 -6.04 6.18 2.86
N LEU A 89 -6.17 6.91 3.97
CA LEU A 89 -5.31 8.06 4.29
C LEU A 89 -3.85 7.67 4.49
N LYS A 90 -3.58 6.55 5.18
CA LYS A 90 -2.20 6.07 5.42
C LYS A 90 -1.51 5.66 4.13
N LEU A 91 -2.26 5.04 3.22
CA LEU A 91 -1.74 4.68 1.89
C LEU A 91 -1.40 5.94 1.10
N LEU A 92 -2.27 6.95 1.13
CA LEU A 92 -2.01 8.23 0.47
C LEU A 92 -0.76 8.92 1.04
N GLN A 93 -0.58 8.92 2.36
CA GLN A 93 0.63 9.46 3.00
C GLN A 93 1.89 8.69 2.60
N MET A 94 1.84 7.36 2.54
CA MET A 94 2.99 6.56 2.11
C MET A 94 3.34 6.81 0.64
N GLU A 95 2.36 6.92 -0.23
CA GLU A 95 2.56 7.24 -1.66
C GLU A 95 3.17 8.64 -1.83
N ALA A 96 2.66 9.63 -1.09
CA ALA A 96 3.24 10.97 -1.08
C ALA A 96 4.71 10.97 -0.60
N ASN A 97 5.01 10.21 0.46
CA ASN A 97 6.38 10.07 0.97
C ASN A 97 7.30 9.33 -0.01
N GLU A 98 6.81 8.28 -0.68
CA GLU A 98 7.57 7.55 -1.70
C GLU A 98 7.87 8.46 -2.90
N ASN A 99 6.90 9.25 -3.35
CA ASN A 99 7.08 10.25 -4.41
C ASN A 99 8.08 11.35 -4.00
N ALA A 100 7.96 11.87 -2.77
CA ALA A 100 8.91 12.87 -2.26
C ALA A 100 10.34 12.29 -2.18
N LYS A 101 10.49 11.04 -1.76
CA LYS A 101 11.77 10.34 -1.72
C LYS A 101 12.35 10.14 -3.13
N MET A 102 11.54 9.71 -4.09
CA MET A 102 11.96 9.57 -5.48
C MET A 102 12.41 10.91 -6.08
N ASN A 103 11.68 11.99 -5.82
CA ASN A 103 12.05 13.34 -6.27
C ASN A 103 13.36 13.80 -5.62
N TYR A 104 13.55 13.53 -4.32
CA TYR A 104 14.79 13.84 -3.62
C TYR A 104 15.98 13.05 -4.19
N GLU A 105 15.82 11.74 -4.42
CA GLU A 105 16.84 10.88 -5.03
C GLU A 105 17.18 11.32 -6.45
N ALA A 106 16.17 11.66 -7.26
CA ALA A 106 16.37 12.18 -8.61
C ALA A 106 17.13 13.52 -8.59
N ASN A 107 16.76 14.44 -7.70
CA ASN A 107 17.45 15.71 -7.53
C ASN A 107 18.90 15.51 -7.08
N ASN A 108 19.15 14.62 -6.12
CA ASN A 108 20.51 14.28 -5.70
C ASN A 108 21.33 13.62 -6.81
N HIS A 109 20.71 12.75 -7.61
CA HIS A 109 21.37 12.15 -8.76
C HIS A 109 21.77 13.20 -9.80
N ILE A 110 20.87 14.14 -10.12
CA ILE A 110 21.17 15.30 -10.99
C ILE A 110 22.30 16.15 -10.39
N LYS A 111 22.23 16.46 -9.09
CA LYS A 111 23.25 17.21 -8.36
C LYS A 111 24.65 16.59 -8.50
N ASN A 112 24.74 15.28 -8.28
CA ASN A 112 25.99 14.52 -8.38
C ASN A 112 26.48 14.35 -9.83
N MET A 113 25.57 14.22 -10.80
CA MET A 113 25.91 14.00 -12.21
C MET A 113 26.41 15.27 -12.91
N TYR A 114 25.79 16.41 -12.61
CA TYR A 114 26.16 17.71 -13.20
C TYR A 114 27.15 18.50 -12.34
N GLY A 115 27.64 17.92 -11.24
CA GLY A 115 28.60 18.58 -10.36
C GLY A 115 28.07 19.88 -9.76
N PHE A 116 26.75 19.99 -9.58
CA PHE A 116 26.15 21.11 -8.89
C PHE A 116 26.40 20.88 -7.39
N GLU A 117 27.63 21.10 -6.93
CA GLU A 117 27.78 21.53 -5.54
C GLU A 117 26.75 22.64 -5.34
N GLU A 118 26.03 22.67 -4.20
CA GLU A 118 25.43 23.94 -3.82
C GLU A 118 26.62 24.89 -3.75
N THR A 119 26.83 25.66 -4.83
CA THR A 119 27.56 26.90 -4.75
C THR A 119 26.77 27.61 -3.68
N LYS A 120 27.34 27.61 -2.47
CA LYS A 120 26.82 28.37 -1.35
C LYS A 120 26.83 29.79 -1.88
N ASP A 121 25.70 30.23 -2.43
CA ASP A 121 25.63 31.49 -3.14
C ASP A 121 26.05 32.59 -2.20
N LEU A 122 26.44 33.73 -2.75
CA LEU A 122 26.89 34.85 -1.92
C LEU A 122 25.88 35.21 -0.81
N ASN A 123 24.58 34.98 -1.06
CA ASN A 123 23.51 35.12 -0.08
C ASN A 123 23.63 34.18 1.13
N TYR A 124 24.05 32.93 0.93
CA TYR A 124 24.29 31.99 2.03
C TYR A 124 25.41 32.49 2.95
N TRP A 125 26.50 33.01 2.37
CA TRP A 125 27.60 33.59 3.14
C TRP A 125 27.21 34.91 3.83
N PHE A 126 26.36 35.70 3.18
CA PHE A 126 25.80 36.91 3.78
C PHE A 126 24.93 36.59 5.00
N GLU A 127 24.08 35.57 4.91
CA GLU A 127 23.28 35.11 6.05
C GLU A 127 24.14 34.60 7.21
N LEU A 128 25.24 33.88 6.93
CA LEU A 128 26.16 33.43 7.98
C LEU A 128 26.82 34.62 8.68
N LYS A 129 27.15 35.69 7.95
CA LYS A 129 27.66 36.93 8.52
C LYS A 129 26.60 37.60 9.40
N GLU A 130 25.36 37.74 8.92
CA GLU A 130 24.27 38.34 9.72
C GLU A 130 23.98 37.56 11.00
N LYS A 131 24.10 36.22 10.95
CA LYS A 131 23.95 35.34 12.10
C LYS A 131 25.18 35.33 13.02
N GLY A 132 26.24 36.07 12.70
CA GLY A 132 27.49 36.13 13.47
C GLY A 132 28.31 34.83 13.45
N ALA A 133 28.01 33.92 12.51
CA ALA A 133 28.70 32.64 12.38
C ALA A 133 30.05 32.75 11.64
N ILE A 134 30.25 33.84 10.89
CA ILE A 134 31.51 34.18 10.23
C ILE A 134 31.80 35.68 10.40
N THR A 135 33.06 36.07 10.25
CA THR A 135 33.52 37.45 10.34
C THR A 135 33.33 38.22 9.01
N GLN A 136 33.39 39.56 9.08
CA GLN A 136 33.33 40.42 7.89
C GLN A 136 34.46 40.13 6.89
N GLU A 137 35.65 39.84 7.39
CA GLU A 137 36.84 39.54 6.58
C GLU A 137 36.68 38.21 5.81
N GLU A 138 36.11 37.20 6.47
CA GLU A 138 35.81 35.90 5.85
C GLU A 138 34.74 36.02 4.76
N TYR A 139 33.70 36.83 4.99
CA TYR A 139 32.69 37.12 3.97
C TYR A 139 33.28 37.85 2.76
N GLU A 140 34.14 38.85 2.97
CA GLU A 140 34.77 39.59 1.87
C GLU A 140 35.74 38.74 1.05
N SER A 141 36.45 37.81 1.70
CA SER A 141 37.31 36.84 1.02
C SER A 141 36.49 35.94 0.09
N LYS A 142 35.36 35.39 0.59
CA LYS A 142 34.44 34.58 -0.23
C LYS A 142 33.77 35.41 -1.34
N LYS A 143 33.37 36.65 -1.07
CA LYS A 143 32.84 37.56 -2.10
C LYS A 143 33.83 37.79 -3.25
N LYS A 144 35.13 37.90 -2.97
CA LYS A 144 36.17 38.04 -3.99
C LYS A 144 36.38 36.77 -4.80
N GLU A 145 36.28 35.60 -4.17
CA GLU A 145 36.32 34.30 -4.88
C GLU A 145 35.15 34.17 -5.88
N PHE A 146 33.97 34.69 -5.57
CA PHE A 146 32.78 34.67 -6.45
C PHE A 146 32.80 35.67 -7.61
N LEU A 147 33.59 36.75 -7.52
CA LEU A 147 33.69 37.80 -8.54
C LEU A 147 34.83 37.57 -9.55
N LYS A 148 35.49 36.41 -9.47
CA LYS A 148 36.63 36.01 -10.30
C LYS A 148 36.19 35.08 -11.41
#